data_AF-A0A8T3NJL7-F1
#
_entry.id   AF-A0A8T3NJL7-F1
#
_cell.length_a   1.000
_cell.length_b   1.000
_cell.length_c   1.000
_cell.angle_alpha   90.00
_cell.angle_beta   90.00
_cell.angle_gamma   90.00
#
_symmetry.space_group_name_H-M   'P 1'
#
loop_
_entity.id
_entity.type
_entity.pdbx_description
1 polymer ?
#
loop_
_entity_poly.entity_id
_entity_poly.type
_entity_poly.pdbx_seq_one_letter_code
_entity_poly.pdbx_strand_id
1 'polypeptide(L)'
;MTERDEAGPTRRQQLQARIERALQETPHERATTRFSPYLIDSGPDPAGQLMRAAGAGGAEGIAAALDAFDRLAEQGDAGRPRHALLAFLIHHPDVAGLGLRIPSLEARSPWKVLPSEGGED
;
A
#
# COMPACT_ATOMS: atom_id res chain seq x y z
N MET A 1 3.86 -0.58 -42.64
CA MET A 1 2.82 -0.32 -41.63
C MET A 1 3.04 -1.33 -40.52
N THR A 2 3.76 -0.94 -39.48
CA THR A 2 4.08 -1.82 -38.35
C THR A 2 2.93 -1.72 -37.35
N GLU A 3 2.13 -2.78 -37.29
CA GLU A 3 1.17 -3.01 -36.22
C GLU A 3 1.93 -2.97 -34.89
N ARG A 4 1.61 -2.01 -34.03
CA ARG A 4 2.10 -2.00 -32.66
C ARG A 4 1.29 -3.04 -31.90
N ASP A 5 1.92 -4.13 -31.49
CA ASP A 5 1.45 -5.01 -30.43
C ASP A 5 1.02 -4.17 -29.22
N GLU A 6 -0.29 -3.99 -29.01
CA GLU A 6 -0.84 -3.56 -27.72
C GLU A 6 -0.79 -4.76 -26.75
N ALA A 7 0.41 -5.17 -26.36
CA ALA A 7 0.57 -6.10 -25.26
C ALA A 7 0.16 -5.37 -23.96
N GLY A 8 -0.95 -5.80 -23.35
CA GLY A 8 -1.46 -5.25 -22.10
C GLY A 8 -0.43 -5.28 -20.94
N PRO A 9 -0.71 -4.59 -19.83
CA PRO A 9 0.24 -4.47 -18.73
C PRO A 9 0.62 -5.84 -18.19
N THR A 10 1.92 -6.08 -18.04
CA THR A 10 2.45 -7.31 -17.44
C THR A 10 1.93 -7.48 -16.02
N ARG A 11 1.87 -8.73 -15.54
CA ARG A 11 1.47 -9.05 -14.17
C ARG A 11 2.23 -8.25 -13.10
N ARG A 12 3.55 -8.07 -13.29
CA ARG A 12 4.39 -7.25 -12.42
C ARG A 12 3.92 -5.79 -12.39
N GLN A 13 3.63 -5.20 -13.55
CA GLN A 13 3.13 -3.82 -13.64
C GLN A 13 1.77 -3.66 -12.95
N GLN A 14 0.88 -4.65 -13.09
CA GLN A 14 -0.40 -4.65 -12.41
C GLN A 14 -0.22 -4.69 -10.88
N LEU A 15 0.66 -5.56 -10.37
CA LEU A 15 0.97 -5.62 -8.93
C LEU A 15 1.60 -4.32 -8.42
N GLN A 16 2.55 -3.75 -9.17
CA GLN A 16 3.18 -2.48 -8.82
C GLN A 16 2.13 -1.36 -8.71
N ALA A 17 1.23 -1.24 -9.69
CA ALA A 17 0.16 -0.25 -9.66
C ALA A 17 -0.81 -0.45 -8.48
N ARG A 18 -1.10 -1.71 -8.10
CA ARG A 18 -1.91 -2.00 -6.90
C ARG A 18 -1.19 -1.59 -5.61
N ILE A 19 0.11 -1.85 -5.50
CA ILE A 19 0.92 -1.42 -4.34
C ILE A 19 0.90 0.11 -4.23
N GLU A 20 1.15 0.81 -5.33
CA GLU A 20 1.14 2.27 -5.37
C GLU A 20 -0.22 2.84 -4.93
N ARG A 21 -1.31 2.31 -5.48
CA ARG A 21 -2.67 2.74 -5.12
C ARG A 21 -2.99 2.46 -3.65
N ALA A 22 -2.65 1.29 -3.14
CA ALA A 22 -2.95 0.89 -1.75
C ALA A 22 -2.19 1.76 -0.73
N LEU A 23 -0.95 2.14 -1.05
CA LEU A 23 -0.10 2.93 -0.18
C LEU A 23 -0.33 4.44 -0.30
N GLN A 24 -1.07 4.90 -1.31
CA GLN A 24 -1.40 6.32 -1.47
C GLN A 24 -2.24 6.80 -0.29
N GLU A 25 -1.87 7.96 0.26
CA GLU A 25 -2.60 8.66 1.30
C GLU A 25 -3.12 9.99 0.78
N THR A 26 -4.37 10.30 1.10
CA THR A 26 -5.01 11.57 0.77
C THR A 26 -5.03 12.52 1.95
N PRO A 27 -5.06 13.85 1.73
CA PRO A 27 -5.23 14.81 2.82
C PRO A 27 -6.52 14.60 3.63
N HIS A 28 -7.58 14.10 2.98
CA HIS A 28 -8.86 13.81 3.64
C HIS A 28 -8.69 12.73 4.73
N GLU A 29 -7.91 11.69 4.45
CA GLU A 29 -7.63 10.62 5.41
C GLU A 29 -6.88 11.09 6.65
N ARG A 30 -6.08 12.17 6.56
CA ARG A 30 -5.44 12.77 7.74
C ARG A 30 -6.46 13.23 8.78
N ALA A 31 -7.59 13.77 8.32
CA ALA A 31 -8.63 14.32 9.19
C ALA A 31 -9.53 13.21 9.78
N THR A 32 -9.60 12.05 9.13
CA THR A 32 -10.55 10.98 9.47
C THR A 32 -9.88 9.76 10.12
N THR A 33 -8.59 9.53 9.88
CA THR A 33 -7.85 8.43 10.50
C THR A 33 -7.61 8.70 11.98
N ARG A 34 -7.86 7.68 12.80
CA ARG A 34 -7.53 7.69 14.24
C ARG A 34 -6.31 6.83 14.54
N PHE A 35 -5.75 6.20 13.53
CA PHE A 35 -4.60 5.33 13.67
C PHE A 35 -3.34 6.12 14.05
N SER A 36 -2.65 5.64 15.08
CA SER A 36 -1.30 6.05 15.45
C SER A 36 -0.48 4.79 15.76
N PRO A 37 0.73 4.63 15.18
CA PRO A 37 1.57 3.47 15.46
C PRO A 37 2.11 3.46 16.91
N TYR A 38 1.95 4.56 17.66
CA TYR A 38 2.41 4.71 19.04
C TYR A 38 1.32 4.51 20.09
N LEU A 39 0.06 4.35 19.67
CA LEU A 39 -1.05 4.08 20.59
C LEU A 39 -1.30 2.57 20.66
N ILE A 40 -1.50 2.05 21.87
CA ILE A 40 -1.91 0.66 22.06
C ILE A 40 -3.36 0.54 21.60
N ASP A 41 -3.56 -0.20 20.52
CA ASP A 41 -4.88 -0.45 19.94
C ASP A 41 -5.18 -1.96 19.96
N SER A 42 -6.18 -2.35 20.76
CA SER A 42 -6.68 -3.72 20.90
C SER A 42 -7.56 -4.17 19.71
N GLY A 43 -7.70 -3.34 18.67
CA GLY A 43 -8.42 -3.65 17.45
C GLY A 43 -7.83 -4.83 16.67
N PRO A 44 -8.47 -5.20 15.54
CA PRO A 44 -8.05 -6.33 14.70
C PRO A 44 -6.57 -6.25 14.34
N ASP A 45 -5.95 -7.39 14.05
CA ASP A 45 -4.54 -7.48 13.62
C ASP A 45 -4.43 -7.58 12.09
N PRO A 46 -4.34 -6.45 11.35
CA PRO A 46 -4.07 -6.45 9.92
C PRO A 46 -2.80 -7.18 9.54
N ALA A 47 -1.71 -7.06 10.31
CA ALA A 47 -0.45 -7.68 9.94
C ALA A 47 -0.57 -9.20 9.89
N GLY A 48 -1.15 -9.81 10.92
CA GLY A 48 -1.44 -11.25 10.94
C GLY A 48 -2.46 -11.69 9.89
N GLN A 49 -3.38 -10.82 9.46
CA GLN A 49 -4.31 -11.12 8.36
C GLN A 49 -3.62 -11.12 7.00
N LEU A 50 -2.76 -10.12 6.72
CA LEU A 50 -1.97 -10.04 5.49
C LEU A 50 -1.00 -11.22 5.38
N MET A 51 -0.30 -11.56 6.46
CA MET A 51 0.63 -12.70 6.47
C MET A 51 -0.09 -14.02 6.21
N ARG A 52 -1.28 -14.24 6.82
CA ARG A 52 -2.08 -15.43 6.55
C ARG A 52 -2.58 -15.49 5.11
N ALA A 53 -2.98 -14.36 4.54
CA ALA A 53 -3.43 -14.28 3.15
C ALA A 53 -2.28 -14.58 2.16
N ALA A 54 -1.07 -14.11 2.46
CA ALA A 54 0.10 -14.31 1.60
C ALA A 54 0.53 -15.77 1.46
N GLY A 55 0.16 -16.64 2.40
CA GLY A 55 0.31 -18.09 2.29
C GLY A 55 1.72 -18.52 1.87
N ALA A 56 1.83 -19.20 0.72
CA ALA A 56 3.06 -19.79 0.18
C ALA A 56 4.08 -18.79 -0.40
N GLY A 57 3.75 -17.49 -0.45
CA GLY A 57 4.64 -16.44 -0.95
C GLY A 57 4.54 -16.17 -2.46
N GLY A 58 5.59 -15.58 -3.01
CA GLY A 58 5.69 -15.17 -4.42
C GLY A 58 4.71 -14.08 -4.83
N ALA A 59 4.50 -13.95 -6.14
CA ALA A 59 3.60 -12.94 -6.70
C ALA A 59 2.13 -13.18 -6.34
N GLU A 60 1.71 -14.44 -6.17
CA GLU A 60 0.37 -14.80 -5.69
C GLU A 60 0.16 -14.38 -4.23
N GLY A 61 1.15 -14.62 -3.36
CA GLY A 61 1.07 -14.22 -1.96
C GLY A 61 0.96 -12.70 -1.79
N ILE A 62 1.72 -11.94 -2.59
CA ILE A 62 1.61 -10.47 -2.60
C ILE A 62 0.23 -10.03 -3.11
N ALA A 63 -0.31 -10.67 -4.15
CA ALA A 63 -1.65 -10.39 -4.66
C ALA A 63 -2.72 -10.66 -3.59
N ALA A 64 -2.64 -11.80 -2.91
CA ALA A 64 -3.58 -12.18 -1.86
C ALA A 64 -3.49 -11.26 -0.63
N ALA A 65 -2.30 -10.78 -0.29
CA ALA A 65 -2.14 -9.76 0.75
C ALA A 65 -2.80 -8.43 0.34
N LEU A 66 -2.66 -8.00 -0.93
CA LEU A 66 -3.37 -6.82 -1.44
C LEU A 66 -4.89 -7.01 -1.41
N ASP A 67 -5.41 -8.19 -1.76
CA ASP A 67 -6.84 -8.49 -1.66
C ASP A 67 -7.34 -8.49 -0.19
N ALA A 68 -6.49 -8.89 0.76
CA ALA A 68 -6.79 -8.78 2.18
C ALA A 68 -6.76 -7.33 2.67
N PHE A 69 -5.83 -6.51 2.18
CA PHE A 69 -5.80 -5.07 2.43
C PHE A 69 -7.08 -4.39 1.93
N ASP A 70 -7.50 -4.66 0.68
CA ASP A 70 -8.69 -4.03 0.08
C ASP A 70 -9.94 -4.30 0.95
N ARG A 71 -10.12 -5.56 1.40
CA ARG A 71 -11.22 -5.94 2.33
C ARG A 71 -11.15 -5.28 3.71
N LEU A 72 -9.95 -4.97 4.19
CA LEU A 72 -9.77 -4.28 5.48
C LEU A 72 -10.01 -2.77 5.32
N ALA A 73 -9.59 -2.18 4.21
CA ALA A 73 -9.78 -0.76 3.91
C ALA A 73 -11.26 -0.40 3.74
N GLU A 74 -12.08 -1.32 3.21
CA GLU A 74 -13.54 -1.14 3.10
C GLU A 74 -14.26 -1.00 4.46
N GLN A 75 -13.62 -1.40 5.57
CA GLN A 75 -14.22 -1.36 6.91
C GLN A 75 -14.11 0.02 7.59
N GLY A 76 -13.50 1.01 6.93
CA GLY A 76 -13.45 2.40 7.38
C GLY A 76 -12.05 3.00 7.35
N ASP A 77 -11.31 2.91 8.45
CA ASP A 77 -9.99 3.54 8.60
C ASP A 77 -8.88 2.69 7.98
N ALA A 78 -8.46 3.07 6.77
CA ALA A 78 -7.37 2.42 6.05
C ALA A 78 -5.98 2.69 6.64
N GLY A 79 -5.82 3.57 7.64
CA GLY A 79 -4.53 3.93 8.23
C GLY A 79 -3.80 2.72 8.81
N ARG A 80 -4.48 1.91 9.63
CA ARG A 80 -3.89 0.70 10.25
C ARG A 80 -3.62 -0.40 9.21
N PRO A 81 -4.56 -0.77 8.32
CA PRO A 81 -4.29 -1.70 7.23
C PRO A 81 -3.14 -1.27 6.31
N ARG A 82 -3.03 0.03 5.99
CA ARG A 82 -1.96 0.57 5.13
C ARG A 82 -0.61 0.47 5.80
N HIS A 83 -0.52 0.81 7.09
CA HIS A 83 0.71 0.65 7.86
C HIS A 83 1.15 -0.82 7.90
N ALA A 84 0.22 -1.74 8.11
CA ALA A 84 0.51 -3.18 8.08
C ALA A 84 0.95 -3.66 6.69
N LEU A 85 0.32 -3.17 5.62
CA LEU A 85 0.74 -3.48 4.25
C LEU A 85 2.15 -2.97 3.95
N LEU A 86 2.47 -1.75 4.39
CA LEU A 86 3.82 -1.20 4.24
C LEU A 86 4.85 -2.07 4.96
N ALA A 87 4.60 -2.45 6.22
CA ALA A 87 5.50 -3.33 6.97
C ALA A 87 5.63 -4.71 6.32
N PHE A 88 4.51 -5.29 5.87
CA PHE A 88 4.50 -6.56 5.13
C PHE A 88 5.39 -6.49 3.88
N LEU A 89 5.22 -5.47 3.04
CA LEU A 89 5.99 -5.32 1.80
C LEU A 89 7.49 -5.10 2.06
N ILE A 90 7.85 -4.40 3.13
CA ILE A 90 9.26 -4.17 3.53
C ILE A 90 9.95 -5.50 3.88
N HIS A 91 9.22 -6.40 4.55
CA HIS A 91 9.80 -7.63 5.09
C HIS A 91 9.54 -8.88 4.23
N HIS A 92 8.72 -8.78 3.18
CA HIS A 92 8.40 -9.93 2.34
C HIS A 92 9.58 -10.30 1.40
N PRO A 93 10.07 -11.55 1.43
CA PRO A 93 11.31 -11.95 0.76
C PRO A 93 11.24 -11.78 -0.77
N ASP A 94 10.06 -11.99 -1.36
CA ASP A 94 9.93 -12.00 -2.83
C ASP A 94 9.70 -10.62 -3.45
N VAL A 95 9.46 -9.56 -2.66
CA VAL A 95 9.14 -8.22 -3.22
C VAL A 95 10.29 -7.71 -4.09
N ALA A 96 11.52 -7.77 -3.58
CA ALA A 96 12.70 -7.36 -4.33
C ALA A 96 13.00 -8.32 -5.51
N GLY A 97 12.86 -9.63 -5.29
CA GLY A 97 13.09 -10.65 -6.33
C GLY A 97 12.15 -10.54 -7.52
N LEU A 98 10.93 -10.07 -7.29
CA LEU A 98 9.93 -9.80 -8.33
C LEU A 98 10.08 -8.41 -8.99
N GLY A 99 11.04 -7.60 -8.54
CA GLY A 99 11.25 -6.24 -9.03
C GLY A 99 10.10 -5.29 -8.69
N LEU A 100 9.37 -5.57 -7.60
CA LEU A 100 8.36 -4.69 -7.03
C LEU A 100 9.04 -3.69 -6.10
N ARG A 101 8.47 -2.49 -5.99
CA ARG A 101 9.06 -1.39 -5.23
C ARG A 101 8.02 -0.74 -4.34
N ILE A 102 8.47 -0.33 -3.17
CA ILE A 102 7.69 0.52 -2.28
C ILE A 102 7.86 1.97 -2.76
N PRO A 103 6.78 2.69 -3.08
CA PRO A 103 6.85 4.09 -3.47
C PRO A 103 7.44 4.94 -2.34
N SER A 104 8.18 5.99 -2.72
CA SER A 104 8.76 6.94 -1.77
C SER A 104 7.67 7.67 -0.98
N LEU A 105 8.06 8.36 0.10
CA LEU A 105 7.10 9.13 0.90
C LEU A 105 6.47 10.26 0.07
N GLU A 106 7.27 10.91 -0.77
CA GLU A 106 6.85 11.97 -1.69
C GLU A 106 5.81 11.47 -2.69
N ALA A 107 5.97 10.24 -3.20
CA ALA A 107 5.02 9.66 -4.14
C ALA A 107 3.70 9.28 -3.44
N ARG A 108 3.79 8.61 -2.29
CA ARG A 108 2.60 8.09 -1.58
C ARG A 108 1.86 9.14 -0.76
N SER A 109 2.52 10.21 -0.35
CA SER A 109 1.95 11.27 0.48
C SER A 109 2.64 12.63 0.24
N PRO A 110 2.50 13.25 -0.94
CA PRO A 110 3.18 14.50 -1.27
C PRO A 110 2.95 15.61 -0.24
N TRP A 111 1.72 15.68 0.29
CA TRP A 111 1.27 16.67 1.28
C TRP A 111 1.94 16.54 2.67
N LYS A 112 2.64 15.44 2.95
CA LYS A 112 3.40 15.26 4.21
C LYS A 112 4.82 15.80 4.12
N VAL A 113 5.35 15.97 2.91
CA VAL A 113 6.75 16.34 2.67
C VAL A 113 6.88 17.80 2.24
N LEU A 114 5.89 18.31 1.51
CA LEU A 114 5.86 19.71 1.14
C LEU A 114 5.59 20.58 2.37
N PRO A 115 6.32 21.70 2.56
CA PRO A 115 5.97 22.68 3.57
C PRO A 115 4.51 23.07 3.36
N SER A 116 3.73 23.16 4.45
CA SER A 116 2.44 23.83 4.39
C SER A 116 2.70 25.19 3.80
N GLU A 117 2.05 25.55 2.69
CA GLU A 117 2.17 26.88 2.11
C GLU A 117 1.92 27.86 3.25
N GLY A 118 3.00 28.51 3.70
CA GLY A 118 2.93 29.53 4.71
C GLY A 118 2.03 30.61 4.15
N GLY A 119 1.08 31.08 4.94
CA GLY A 119 0.40 32.33 4.64
C GLY A 119 1.47 33.39 4.40
N GLU A 120 1.58 33.82 3.15
CA GLU A 120 2.15 35.11 2.83
C GLU A 120 1.02 36.12 3.08
N ASP A 121 1.22 36.96 4.10
CA ASP A 121 0.49 38.21 4.34
C ASP A 121 0.50 39.12 3.09
#